data_AF-A0A831YG78-F1
#
_entry.id   AF-A0A831YG78-F1
#
_cell.length_a   1.000
_cell.length_b   1.000
_cell.length_c   1.000
_cell.angle_alpha   90.00
_cell.angle_beta   90.00
_cell.angle_gamma   90.00
#
_symmetry.space_group_name_H-M   'P 1'
#
loop_
_entity.id
_entity.type
_entity.pdbx_description
1 polymer ?
#
loop_
_entity_poly.entity_id
_entity_poly.type
_entity_poly.pdbx_seq_one_letter_code
_entity_poly.pdbx_strand_id
1 'polypeptide(L)' 'MYRLEVEVGGGDLAVQVFKILEGEVRFARGRVYVEDGKIVAEAADASSLRSLLHTVFRVLYVVEHVAAL' A
#
# COMPACT_ATOMS: atom_id res chain seq x y z
N MET A 1 2.68 5.26 17.75
CA MET A 1 2.34 4.43 16.58
C MET A 1 2.12 5.37 15.43
N TYR A 2 2.80 5.14 14.31
CA TYR A 2 2.71 6.00 13.13
C TYR A 2 1.67 5.43 12.17
N ARG A 3 1.01 6.31 11.42
CA ARG A 3 0.00 5.97 10.42
C ARG A 3 0.32 6.66 9.11
N LEU A 4 0.19 5.93 8.01
CA LEU A 4 0.33 6.40 6.64
C LEU A 4 -0.99 6.12 5.93
N GLU A 5 -1.49 7.11 5.19
CA GLU A 5 -2.64 6.96 4.31
C GLU A 5 -2.19 7.30 2.89
N VAL A 6 -2.48 6.41 1.95
CA VAL A 6 -2.23 6.62 0.52
C VAL A 6 -3.58 6.62 -0.17
N GLU A 7 -3.94 7.78 -0.71
CA GLU A 7 -5.11 7.91 -1.55
C GLU A 7 -4.81 7.29 -2.91
N VAL A 8 -5.64 6.32 -3.28
CA VAL A 8 -5.57 5.59 -4.54
C VAL A 8 -6.83 5.94 -5.29
N GLY A 9 -6.75 6.25 -6.59
CA GLY A 9 -7.80 6.89 -7.40
C GLY A 9 -9.17 6.19 -7.53
N GLY A 10 -9.53 5.30 -6.60
CA GLY A 10 -10.82 4.65 -6.44
C GLY A 10 -10.73 3.42 -5.53
N GLY A 11 -11.88 3.01 -4.96
CA GLY A 11 -11.96 1.85 -4.07
C GLY A 11 -11.51 0.54 -4.70
N ASP A 12 -11.83 0.32 -5.97
CA ASP A 12 -11.44 -0.91 -6.69
C ASP A 12 -9.92 -1.01 -6.89
N LEU A 13 -9.28 0.12 -7.24
CA LEU A 13 -7.83 0.20 -7.39
C LEU A 13 -7.12 -0.03 -6.05
N ALA A 14 -7.63 0.55 -4.96
CA ALA A 14 -7.09 0.34 -3.62
C ALA A 14 -7.12 -1.14 -3.20
N VAL A 15 -8.23 -1.83 -3.48
CA VAL A 15 -8.36 -3.28 -3.21
C VAL A 15 -7.41 -4.11 -4.08
N GLN A 16 -7.27 -3.77 -5.35
CA GLN A 16 -6.35 -4.48 -6.26
C GLN A 16 -4.90 -4.35 -5.80
N VAL A 17 -4.46 -3.13 -5.50
CA VAL A 17 -3.10 -2.85 -5.01
C VAL A 17 -2.86 -3.55 -3.67
N PHE A 18 -3.84 -3.52 -2.76
CA PHE A 18 -3.76 -4.24 -1.49
C PHE A 18 -3.53 -5.75 -1.67
N LYS A 19 -4.26 -6.41 -2.57
CA LYS A 19 -4.10 -7.85 -2.85
C LYS A 19 -2.70 -8.19 -3.39
N ILE A 20 -2.13 -7.32 -4.23
CA ILE A 20 -0.76 -7.50 -4.72
C ILE A 20 0.24 -7.36 -3.56
N LEU A 21 0.06 -6.32 -2.73
CA LEU A 21 0.91 -6.09 -1.56
C LEU A 21 0.85 -7.25 -0.56
N GLU A 22 -0.32 -7.84 -0.33
CA GLU A 22 -0.49 -8.99 0.56
C GLU A 22 0.28 -10.23 0.06
N GLY A 23 0.37 -10.42 -1.26
CA GLY A 23 1.13 -11.51 -1.88
C GLY A 23 2.66 -11.31 -1.82
N GLU A 24 3.14 -10.07 -1.92
CA GLU A 24 4.57 -9.78 -2.05
C GLU A 24 5.25 -9.29 -0.76
N VAL A 25 4.49 -8.71 0.17
CA VAL A 25 5.05 -7.99 1.33
C VAL A 25 4.60 -8.63 2.64
N ARG A 26 5.55 -9.28 3.32
CA ARG A 26 5.35 -9.66 4.73
C ARG A 26 5.69 -8.50 5.66
N PHE A 27 4.66 -7.79 6.12
CA PHE A 27 4.82 -6.62 6.98
C PHE A 27 4.73 -6.95 8.47
N ALA A 28 5.73 -7.65 9.02
CA ALA A 28 5.69 -8.21 10.38
C ALA A 28 5.66 -7.17 11.53
N ARG A 29 6.05 -5.91 11.27
CA ARG A 29 6.13 -4.84 12.29
C ARG A 29 4.97 -3.84 12.24
N GLY A 30 3.89 -4.22 11.56
CA GLY A 30 2.76 -3.34 11.34
C GLY A 30 1.57 -4.06 10.72
N ARG A 31 0.66 -3.27 10.15
CA ARG A 31 -0.47 -3.78 9.37
C ARG A 31 -0.73 -2.89 8.18
N VAL A 32 -1.25 -3.48 7.11
CA VAL A 32 -1.72 -2.81 5.91
C VAL A 32 -3.17 -3.25 5.69
N TYR A 33 -4.05 -2.33 5.34
CA TYR A 33 -5.47 -2.59 5.09
C TYR A 33 -6.06 -1.51 4.18
N VAL A 34 -7.29 -1.73 3.73
CA VAL A 34 -8.06 -0.73 2.96
C VAL A 34 -9.11 -0.11 3.87
N GLU A 35 -9.20 1.22 3.87
CA GLU A 35 -10.19 2.00 4.60
C GLU A 35 -10.63 3.17 3.72
N ASP A 36 -11.93 3.34 3.50
CA ASP A 36 -12.51 4.42 2.68
C ASP A 36 -11.85 4.62 1.31
N GLY A 37 -11.48 3.52 0.63
CA GLY A 37 -10.82 3.56 -0.68
C GLY A 37 -9.35 3.99 -0.64
N LYS A 38 -8.75 4.08 0.55
CA LYS A 38 -7.33 4.36 0.75
C LYS A 38 -6.58 3.11 1.19
N ILE A 39 -5.28 3.06 0.91
CA ILE A 39 -4.38 2.11 1.55
C ILE A 39 -3.89 2.74 2.85
N VAL A 40 -4.19 2.08 3.96
CA VAL A 40 -3.76 2.50 5.29
C VAL A 40 -2.69 1.56 5.80
N ALA A 41 -1.63 2.14 6.36
CA ALA A 41 -0.58 1.39 7.00
C ALA A 41 -0.22 1.96 8.36
N GLU A 42 0.02 1.06 9.31
CA GLU A 42 0.39 1.42 10.67
C GLU A 42 1.61 0.64 11.12
N ALA A 43 2.55 1.32 11.77
CA ALA A 43 3.77 0.70 12.29
C ALA A 43 4.25 1.39 13.58
N ALA A 44 5.12 0.69 14.31
CA ALA A 44 5.73 1.22 15.52
C ALA A 44 6.68 2.40 15.25
N ASP A 45 7.29 2.45 14.07
CA ASP A 45 8.32 3.43 13.70
C ASP A 45 8.13 3.98 12.27
N ALA A 46 8.64 5.20 12.04
CA ALA A 46 8.53 5.89 10.76
C ALA A 46 9.36 5.24 9.63
N SER A 47 10.44 4.53 9.97
CA SER A 47 11.29 3.88 8.96
C SER A 47 10.55 2.71 8.30
N SER A 48 9.80 1.94 9.09
CA SER A 48 8.93 0.88 8.59
C SER A 48 7.86 1.41 7.63
N LEU A 49 7.22 2.54 7.96
CA LEU A 49 6.26 3.18 7.07
C LEU A 49 6.90 3.72 5.79
N ARG A 50 8.10 4.31 5.86
CA ARG A 50 8.82 4.78 4.68
C ARG A 50 9.10 3.63 3.71
N SER A 51 9.61 2.50 4.20
CA SER A 51 9.85 1.33 3.35
C SER A 51 8.58 0.85 2.67
N LEU A 52 7.46 0.80 3.39
CA LEU A 52 6.18 0.41 2.81
C LEU A 52 5.66 1.42 1.79
N LEU A 53 5.79 2.72 2.05
CA LEU A 53 5.42 3.79 1.13
C LEU A 53 6.06 3.59 -0.25
N HIS A 54 7.38 3.31 -0.27
CA HIS A 54 8.09 3.03 -1.52
C HIS A 54 7.52 1.81 -2.25
N THR A 55 7.16 0.75 -1.51
CA THR A 55 6.56 -0.44 -2.12
C THR A 55 5.16 -0.16 -2.68
N VAL A 56 4.31 0.58 -1.95
CA VAL A 56 2.98 0.98 -2.42
C VAL A 56 3.08 1.76 -3.73
N PHE A 57 3.93 2.79 -3.80
CA PHE A 57 4.12 3.57 -5.02
C PHE A 57 4.69 2.74 -6.18
N ARG A 58 5.58 1.80 -5.89
CA ARG A 58 6.10 0.90 -6.92
C ARG A 58 4.99 0.00 -7.49
N VAL A 59 4.13 -0.55 -6.65
CA VAL A 59 2.98 -1.36 -7.10
C VAL A 59 2.02 -0.50 -7.91
N LEU A 60 1.71 0.71 -7.46
CA LEU A 60 0.86 1.65 -8.21
C LEU A 60 1.41 1.92 -9.60
N TYR A 61 2.70 2.24 -9.71
CA TYR A 61 3.35 2.44 -10.99
C TYR A 61 3.21 1.23 -11.92
N VAL A 62 3.40 0.01 -11.39
CA VAL A 62 3.27 -1.22 -12.19
C VAL A 62 1.82 -1.43 -12.64
N VAL A 63 0.85 -1.28 -11.73
CA VAL A 63 -0.57 -1.48 -12.04
C VAL A 63 -1.06 -0.46 -13.06
N GLU A 64 -0.73 0.82 -12.88
CA GLU A 64 -1.26 1.91 -13.71
C GLU A 64 -0.55 2.05 -15.07
N HIS A 65 0.74 1.70 -15.15
CA HIS A 65 1.53 1.99 -16.35
C HIS A 65 2.17 0.78 -17.03
N VAL A 66 2.38 -0.33 -16.32
CA VAL A 66 3.07 -1.51 -16.88
C VAL A 66 2.08 -2.61 -17.22
N ALA A 67 1.11 -2.89 -16.35
CA ALA A 67 0.07 -3.88 -16.58
C ALA A 67 -1.04 -3.40 -17.53
N ALA A 68 -1.11 -2.10 -17.80
CA ALA A 68 -2.03 -1.48 -18.74
C ALA A 68 -1.52 -1.46 -20.20
N LEU A 69 -0.26 -1.88 -20.43
CA LEU A 69 0.36 -2.09 -21.74
C LEU A 69 0.19 -3.55 -22.20
#